data_AF-A0A1W9QLZ9-F1
#
_entry.id   AF-A0A1W9QLZ9-F1
#
_cell.length_a   1.000
_cell.length_b   1.000
_cell.length_c   1.000
_cell.angle_alpha   90.00
_cell.angle_beta   90.00
_cell.angle_gamma   90.00
#
_symmetry.space_group_name_H-M   'P 1'
#
loop_
_entity.id
_entity.type
_entity.pdbx_description
1 polymer ?
#
loop_
_entity_poly.entity_id
_entity_poly.type
_entity_poly.pdbx_seq_one_letter_code
_entity_poly.pdbx_strand_id
1 'polypeptide(L)'
;MRLKTLRSRLGRAAFYSTLSIFLTNIFTLYVLEFPFAKYVMGNINPLAAVIDVLGPTFLMLFLIATVRMPPKENRKLVIKEVQKIVYENQAEESYEVEIYPKGNIIFRLINNLLYTISFCVCFGLILFALYKLHYPPLSYALLIMFTSLIAFTGTKIRKRSRELHVTEKKESFFQIIIDLFSLPVIRLGKWLLARWKKINILGVAFNVLIDTPFLIFVEFLEQWRYFLKEKKEDIR
;
A
#
# COMPACT_ATOMS: atom_id res chain seq x y z
N MET A 1 7.03 -21.92 -23.06
CA MET A 1 7.27 -20.46 -23.18
C MET A 1 6.55 -19.56 -22.16
N ARG A 2 5.27 -19.75 -21.82
CA ARG A 2 4.49 -18.83 -20.94
C ARG A 2 4.98 -18.59 -19.49
N LEU A 3 5.84 -19.44 -18.92
CA LEU A 3 6.37 -19.22 -17.55
C LEU A 3 7.51 -18.19 -17.50
N LYS A 4 8.37 -18.16 -18.53
CA LYS A 4 9.45 -17.16 -18.61
C LYS A 4 8.86 -15.75 -18.76
N THR A 5 7.77 -15.62 -19.52
CA THR A 5 7.07 -14.33 -19.68
C THR A 5 6.32 -13.90 -18.42
N LEU A 6 5.75 -14.82 -17.64
CA LEU A 6 5.13 -14.48 -16.34
C LEU A 6 6.18 -13.97 -15.33
N ARG A 7 7.34 -14.66 -15.26
CA ARG A 7 8.47 -14.27 -14.39
C ARG A 7 9.03 -12.89 -14.75
N SER A 8 9.18 -12.61 -16.04
CA SER A 8 9.62 -11.30 -16.54
C SER A 8 8.59 -10.19 -16.27
N ARG A 9 7.29 -10.46 -16.44
CA ARG A 9 6.22 -9.49 -16.14
C ARG A 9 6.09 -9.18 -14.65
N LEU A 10 6.15 -10.21 -13.79
CA LEU A 10 6.17 -10.04 -12.33
C LEU A 10 7.41 -9.28 -11.87
N GLY A 11 8.59 -9.61 -12.41
CA GLY A 11 9.83 -8.91 -12.10
C GLY A 11 9.81 -7.43 -12.51
N ARG A 12 9.24 -7.13 -13.68
CA ARG A 12 9.01 -5.75 -14.14
C ARG A 12 8.05 -5.00 -13.22
N ALA A 13 6.89 -5.58 -12.91
CA ALA A 13 5.92 -4.96 -12.02
C ALA A 13 6.50 -4.69 -10.63
N ALA A 14 7.26 -5.65 -10.09
CA ALA A 14 8.05 -5.50 -8.87
C ALA A 14 9.03 -4.33 -8.95
N PHE A 15 9.87 -4.30 -9.99
CA PHE A 15 10.85 -3.24 -10.20
C PHE A 15 10.20 -1.85 -10.31
N TYR A 16 9.15 -1.71 -11.12
CA TYR A 16 8.41 -0.44 -11.26
C TYR A 16 7.76 -0.01 -9.94
N SER A 17 7.25 -0.95 -9.14
CA SER A 17 6.65 -0.62 -7.85
C SER A 17 7.69 -0.15 -6.83
N THR A 18 8.84 -0.83 -6.75
CA THR A 18 9.96 -0.42 -5.90
C THR A 18 10.51 0.94 -6.32
N LEU A 19 10.70 1.15 -7.63
CA LEU A 19 11.19 2.42 -8.17
C LEU A 19 10.22 3.57 -7.91
N SER A 20 8.92 3.32 -8.03
CA SER A 20 7.88 4.30 -7.72
C SER A 20 7.91 4.73 -6.25
N ILE A 21 8.07 3.80 -5.32
CA ILE A 21 8.18 4.10 -3.88
C ILE A 21 9.48 4.85 -3.56
N PHE A 22 10.59 4.44 -4.16
CA PHE A 22 11.86 5.12 -4.01
C PHE A 22 11.77 6.59 -4.46
N LEU A 23 11.22 6.84 -5.66
CA LEU A 23 11.03 8.20 -6.18
C LEU A 23 10.05 9.01 -5.33
N THR A 24 8.97 8.40 -4.85
CA THR A 24 7.98 9.08 -4.00
C THR A 24 8.61 9.51 -2.68
N ASN A 25 9.43 8.66 -2.05
CA ASN A 25 10.10 9.01 -0.80
C ASN A 25 11.13 10.13 -1.00
N ILE A 26 11.89 10.13 -2.10
CA ILE A 26 12.80 11.24 -2.41
C ILE A 26 12.02 12.55 -2.55
N PHE A 27 10.89 12.51 -3.27
CA PHE A 27 10.04 13.68 -3.45
C PHE A 27 9.48 14.16 -2.11
N THR A 28 8.97 13.26 -1.27
CA THR A 28 8.45 13.59 0.06
C THR A 28 9.52 14.15 0.98
N LEU A 29 10.71 13.54 1.01
CA LEU A 29 11.86 14.03 1.76
C LEU A 29 12.21 15.46 1.33
N TYR A 30 12.25 15.74 0.03
CA TYR A 30 12.62 17.07 -0.47
C TYR A 30 11.54 18.13 -0.23
N VAL A 31 10.26 17.81 -0.47
CA VAL A 31 9.15 18.76 -0.42
C VAL A 31 8.64 19.00 0.99
N LEU A 32 8.60 17.98 1.84
CA LEU A 32 8.03 18.06 3.18
C LEU A 32 9.11 18.04 4.26
N GLU A 33 9.98 17.03 4.25
CA GLU A 33 10.87 16.80 5.39
C GLU A 33 12.06 17.76 5.45
N PHE A 34 12.67 18.07 4.31
CA PHE A 34 13.82 18.96 4.22
C PHE A 34 13.48 20.40 4.67
N PRO A 35 12.40 21.04 4.20
CA PRO A 35 12.02 22.35 4.73
C PRO A 35 11.62 22.26 6.20
N PHE A 36 10.91 21.20 6.62
CA PHE A 36 10.53 21.04 8.02
C PHE A 36 11.76 20.91 8.94
N ALA A 37 12.74 20.08 8.58
CA ALA A 37 13.97 19.90 9.34
C ALA A 37 14.77 21.21 9.40
N LYS A 38 14.89 21.94 8.28
CA LYS A 38 15.62 23.20 8.23
C LYS A 38 14.94 24.32 9.03
N TYR A 39 13.63 24.50 8.91
CA TYR A 39 12.91 25.62 9.54
C TYR A 39 12.51 25.36 10.99
N VAL A 40 12.28 24.09 11.39
CA VAL A 40 11.78 23.76 12.74
C VAL A 40 12.88 23.21 13.65
N MET A 41 13.80 22.39 13.13
CA MET A 41 14.83 21.73 13.94
C MET A 41 16.23 22.35 13.83
N GLY A 42 16.53 23.09 12.76
CA GLY A 42 17.83 23.74 12.54
C GLY A 42 19.00 22.79 12.25
N ASN A 43 18.82 21.47 12.39
CA ASN A 43 19.83 20.46 12.11
C ASN A 43 19.32 19.45 11.08
N ILE A 44 20.16 19.13 10.10
CA ILE A 44 19.89 18.12 9.07
C ILE A 44 20.78 16.91 9.36
N ASN A 45 20.18 15.78 9.73
CA ASN A 45 20.91 14.54 9.86
C ASN A 45 20.90 13.80 8.51
N PRO A 46 22.02 13.75 7.76
CA PRO A 46 22.07 13.09 6.45
C PRO A 46 21.85 11.58 6.56
N LEU A 47 22.22 10.94 7.68
CA LEU A 47 21.98 9.52 7.90
C LEU A 47 20.48 9.23 8.03
N ALA A 48 19.73 10.10 8.70
CA ALA A 48 18.28 10.00 8.79
C ALA A 48 17.65 10.14 7.40
N ALA A 49 18.05 11.12 6.60
CA ALA A 49 17.53 11.28 5.24
C ALA A 49 17.76 10.03 4.35
N VAL A 50 18.93 9.40 4.46
CA VAL A 50 19.24 8.18 3.71
C VAL A 50 18.37 7.00 4.15
N ILE A 51 18.22 6.80 5.46
CA ILE A 51 17.40 5.72 6.02
C ILE A 51 15.91 5.93 5.68
N ASP A 52 15.45 7.18 5.59
CA ASP A 52 14.06 7.51 5.29
C ASP A 52 13.67 7.09 3.88
N VAL A 53 14.56 7.34 2.92
CA VAL A 53 14.36 6.93 1.53
C VAL A 53 14.56 5.42 1.35
N LEU A 54 15.63 4.88 1.94
CA LEU A 54 16.03 3.49 1.71
C LEU A 54 15.21 2.49 2.52
N GLY A 55 14.81 2.81 3.75
CA GLY A 55 14.09 1.90 4.65
C GLY A 55 12.83 1.29 4.00
N PRO A 56 11.89 2.12 3.52
CA PRO A 56 10.68 1.64 2.85
C PRO A 56 10.99 0.90 1.53
N THR A 57 12.04 1.32 0.83
CA THR A 57 12.49 0.71 -0.44
C THR A 57 13.04 -0.71 -0.20
N PHE A 58 13.88 -0.88 0.84
CA PHE A 58 14.37 -2.18 1.28
C PHE A 58 13.25 -3.09 1.75
N LEU A 59 12.28 -2.55 2.49
CA LEU A 59 11.11 -3.31 2.91
C LEU A 59 10.33 -3.84 1.71
N MET A 60 10.13 -3.02 0.67
CA MET A 60 9.47 -3.48 -0.54
C MET A 60 10.25 -4.57 -1.28
N LEU A 61 11.58 -4.40 -1.43
CA LEU A 61 12.44 -5.42 -2.00
C LEU A 61 12.36 -6.74 -1.22
N PHE A 62 12.36 -6.68 0.11
CA PHE A 62 12.23 -7.83 0.98
C PHE A 62 10.87 -8.53 0.80
N LEU A 63 9.77 -7.78 0.75
CA LEU A 63 8.44 -8.34 0.52
C LEU A 63 8.36 -9.05 -0.83
N ILE A 64 8.89 -8.43 -1.89
CA ILE A 64 8.92 -9.01 -3.24
C ILE A 64 9.80 -10.26 -3.29
N ALA A 65 10.98 -10.24 -2.66
CA ALA A 65 11.86 -11.40 -2.60
C ALA A 65 11.18 -12.59 -1.89
N THR A 66 10.29 -12.30 -0.94
CA THR A 66 9.47 -13.30 -0.24
C THR A 66 8.30 -13.82 -1.10
N VAL A 67 7.90 -13.11 -2.17
CA VAL A 67 6.89 -13.59 -3.12
C VAL A 67 7.47 -14.71 -3.99
N ARG A 68 7.23 -15.96 -3.59
CA ARG A 68 7.61 -17.14 -4.36
C ARG A 68 6.65 -17.39 -5.53
N MET A 69 7.21 -17.59 -6.72
CA MET A 69 6.47 -17.90 -7.95
C MET A 69 5.80 -19.28 -7.89
N PRO A 70 4.66 -19.49 -8.57
CA PRO A 70 4.01 -20.80 -8.65
C PRO A 70 4.93 -21.88 -9.23
N PRO A 71 5.06 -23.04 -8.55
CA PRO A 71 5.86 -24.16 -9.06
C PRO A 71 5.28 -24.68 -10.39
N LYS A 72 6.15 -25.19 -11.27
CA LYS A 72 5.74 -25.66 -12.61
C LYS A 72 4.74 -26.81 -12.55
N GLU A 73 4.74 -27.57 -11.47
CA GLU A 73 3.81 -28.67 -11.18
C GLU A 73 2.37 -28.20 -10.92
N ASN A 74 2.15 -26.94 -10.51
CA ASN A 74 0.79 -26.41 -10.32
C ASN A 74 -0.05 -26.50 -11.59
N ARG A 75 0.55 -26.44 -12.78
CA ARG A 75 -0.24 -26.59 -14.01
C ARG A 75 -0.82 -27.99 -14.17
N LYS A 76 -0.06 -29.02 -13.80
CA LYS A 76 -0.55 -30.40 -13.86
C LYS A 76 -1.65 -30.62 -12.83
N LEU A 77 -1.48 -30.07 -11.63
CA LEU A 77 -2.51 -30.07 -10.57
C LEU A 77 -3.76 -29.30 -10.97
N VAL A 78 -3.66 -28.08 -11.50
CA VAL A 78 -4.81 -27.29 -11.97
C VAL A 78 -5.54 -28.01 -13.10
N ILE A 79 -4.83 -28.58 -14.06
CA ILE A 79 -5.46 -29.35 -15.15
C ILE A 79 -6.14 -30.60 -14.60
N LYS A 80 -5.50 -31.30 -13.66
CA LYS A 80 -6.07 -32.48 -12.99
C LYS A 80 -7.33 -32.11 -12.20
N GLU A 81 -7.33 -31.00 -11.48
CA GLU A 81 -8.49 -30.55 -10.68
C GLU A 81 -9.64 -30.05 -11.55
N VAL A 82 -9.33 -29.32 -12.62
CA VAL A 82 -10.33 -28.94 -13.64
C VAL A 82 -10.88 -30.17 -14.34
N GLN A 83 -10.04 -31.17 -14.66
CA GLN A 83 -10.50 -32.43 -15.23
C GLN A 83 -11.35 -33.23 -14.24
N LYS A 84 -11.01 -33.27 -12.95
CA LYS A 84 -11.81 -33.89 -11.88
C LYS A 84 -13.20 -33.24 -11.83
N ILE A 85 -13.28 -31.90 -11.87
CA ILE A 85 -14.55 -31.14 -11.86
C ILE A 85 -15.37 -31.35 -13.15
N VAL A 86 -14.72 -31.45 -14.32
CA VAL A 86 -15.40 -31.51 -15.62
C VAL A 86 -15.80 -32.93 -16.04
N TYR A 87 -15.01 -33.94 -15.68
CA TYR A 87 -15.22 -35.34 -16.11
C TYR A 87 -15.77 -36.24 -15.00
N GLU A 88 -15.49 -35.95 -13.74
CA GLU A 88 -15.93 -36.75 -12.60
C GLU A 88 -17.07 -36.00 -11.90
N ASN A 89 -18.32 -36.32 -12.30
CA ASN A 89 -19.55 -35.94 -11.58
C ASN A 89 -19.66 -36.65 -10.21
N GLN A 90 -18.53 -36.83 -9.52
CA GLN A 90 -18.39 -37.40 -8.20
C GLN A 90 -17.28 -36.65 -7.48
N ALA A 91 -17.67 -35.60 -6.77
CA ALA A 91 -17.60 -35.64 -5.31
C ALA A 91 -18.19 -34.34 -4.78
N GLU A 92 -19.18 -34.50 -3.93
CA GLU A 92 -19.42 -33.61 -2.79
C GLU A 92 -18.18 -33.58 -1.88
N GLU A 93 -17.01 -33.19 -2.39
CA GLU A 93 -15.97 -32.65 -1.53
C GLU A 93 -16.43 -31.24 -1.24
N SER A 94 -17.26 -31.14 -0.19
CA SER A 94 -17.50 -29.89 0.51
C SER A 94 -16.17 -29.15 0.55
N TYR A 95 -16.10 -27.99 -0.11
CA TYR A 95 -15.11 -27.00 0.25
C TYR A 95 -15.35 -26.79 1.74
N GLU A 96 -14.52 -27.43 2.57
CA GLU A 96 -14.45 -27.13 3.99
C GLU A 96 -14.00 -25.67 4.02
N VAL A 97 -14.99 -24.78 4.00
CA VAL A 97 -14.84 -23.46 4.56
C VAL A 97 -14.37 -23.78 5.97
N GLU A 98 -13.08 -23.61 6.25
CA GLU A 98 -12.56 -23.67 7.61
C GLU A 98 -13.34 -22.62 8.41
N ILE A 99 -14.45 -23.04 9.01
CA ILE A 99 -15.19 -22.25 9.97
C ILE A 99 -14.28 -22.28 11.20
N TYR A 100 -13.39 -21.30 11.30
CA TYR A 100 -12.57 -21.12 12.50
C TYR A 100 -13.50 -21.17 13.71
N PRO A 101 -13.32 -22.14 14.62
CA PRO A 101 -14.20 -22.27 15.77
C PRO A 101 -14.20 -20.96 16.53
N LYS A 102 -15.37 -20.47 16.93
CA LYS A 102 -15.51 -19.29 17.80
C LYS A 102 -14.79 -19.60 19.10
N GLY A 103 -13.51 -19.21 19.19
CA GLY A 103 -12.66 -19.55 20.32
C GLY A 103 -13.26 -19.09 21.65
N ASN A 104 -13.06 -19.91 22.68
CA ASN A 104 -13.44 -19.62 24.06
C ASN A 104 -12.98 -18.23 24.50
N ILE A 105 -13.65 -17.62 25.48
CA ILE A 105 -13.33 -16.26 25.98
C ILE A 105 -11.83 -16.14 26.35
N ILE A 106 -11.27 -17.18 26.97
CA ILE A 106 -9.84 -17.27 27.33
C ILE A 106 -8.96 -17.25 26.07
N PHE A 107 -9.31 -18.00 25.04
CA PHE A 107 -8.58 -18.03 23.77
C PHE A 107 -8.60 -16.65 23.08
N ARG A 108 -9.75 -15.95 23.10
CA ARG A 108 -9.85 -14.57 22.61
C ARG A 108 -8.99 -13.60 23.42
N LEU A 109 -8.96 -13.73 24.75
CA LEU A 109 -8.14 -12.90 25.62
C LEU A 109 -6.65 -13.06 25.30
N ILE A 110 -6.16 -14.31 25.25
CA ILE A 110 -4.76 -14.62 24.93
C ILE A 110 -4.38 -14.09 23.55
N ASN A 111 -5.23 -14.30 22.54
CA ASN A 111 -4.94 -13.84 21.19
C ASN A 111 -4.93 -12.30 21.08
N ASN A 112 -5.83 -11.61 21.81
CA ASN A 112 -5.84 -10.15 21.84
C ASN A 112 -4.61 -9.58 22.59
N LEU A 113 -4.17 -10.26 23.64
CA LEU A 113 -2.98 -9.88 24.39
C LEU A 113 -1.71 -10.07 23.53
N LEU A 114 -1.59 -11.21 22.86
CA LEU A 114 -0.49 -11.49 21.91
C LEU A 114 -0.46 -10.46 20.78
N TYR A 115 -1.62 -10.10 20.23
CA TYR A 115 -1.74 -9.06 19.21
C TYR A 115 -1.29 -7.68 19.73
N THR A 116 -1.71 -7.31 20.95
CA THR A 116 -1.33 -6.04 21.59
C THR A 116 0.17 -5.97 21.84
N ILE A 117 0.76 -7.06 22.35
CA ILE A 117 2.21 -7.18 22.55
C ILE A 117 2.93 -7.04 21.21
N SER A 118 2.49 -7.76 20.17
CA SER A 118 3.07 -7.65 18.84
C SER A 118 3.01 -6.21 18.31
N PHE A 119 1.89 -5.52 18.49
CA PHE A 119 1.74 -4.10 18.15
C PHE A 119 2.75 -3.23 18.91
N CYS A 120 2.80 -3.33 20.25
CA CYS A 120 3.72 -2.54 21.07
C CYS A 120 5.18 -2.81 20.72
N VAL A 121 5.56 -4.06 20.50
CA VAL A 121 6.94 -4.42 20.12
C VAL A 121 7.27 -3.88 18.74
N CYS A 122 6.40 -4.05 17.73
CA CYS A 122 6.69 -3.57 16.39
C CYS A 122 6.79 -2.04 16.32
N PHE A 123 5.78 -1.33 16.83
CA PHE A 123 5.80 0.15 16.81
C PHE A 123 6.85 0.71 17.76
N GLY A 124 7.06 0.08 18.92
CA GLY A 124 8.09 0.46 19.87
C GLY A 124 9.49 0.33 19.27
N LEU A 125 9.80 -0.76 18.58
CA LEU A 125 11.09 -0.94 17.89
C LEU A 125 11.31 0.10 16.79
N ILE A 126 10.27 0.39 15.99
CA ILE A 126 10.33 1.43 14.95
C ILE A 126 10.61 2.79 15.61
N LEU A 127 9.77 3.22 16.57
CA LEU A 127 9.93 4.51 17.24
C LEU A 127 11.27 4.64 17.96
N PHE A 128 11.74 3.57 18.61
CA PHE A 128 13.04 3.54 19.27
C PHE A 128 14.20 3.70 18.28
N ALA A 129 14.14 3.02 17.12
CA ALA A 129 15.13 3.17 16.07
C ALA A 129 15.19 4.61 15.55
N LEU A 130 14.03 5.24 15.35
CA LEU A 130 13.93 6.61 14.86
C LEU A 130 14.44 7.64 15.88
N TYR A 131 14.10 7.44 17.16
CA TYR A 131 14.59 8.27 18.26
C TYR A 131 16.11 8.24 18.36
N LYS A 132 16.72 7.04 18.28
CA LYS A 132 18.17 6.88 18.32
C LYS A 132 18.88 7.59 17.16
N LEU A 133 18.22 7.70 16.01
CA LEU A 133 18.73 8.36 14.80
C LEU A 133 18.44 9.88 14.78
N HIS A 134 17.80 10.42 15.83
CA HIS A 134 17.44 11.83 15.98
C HIS A 134 16.61 12.35 14.80
N TYR A 135 15.65 11.55 14.36
CA TYR A 135 14.74 11.95 13.30
C TYR A 135 13.88 13.15 13.68
N PRO A 136 13.42 13.96 12.71
CA PRO A 136 12.37 14.95 12.90
C PRO A 136 11.02 14.30 13.22
N PRO A 137 10.23 14.81 14.20
CA PRO A 137 8.93 14.26 14.60
C PRO A 137 7.98 13.98 13.44
N LEU A 138 8.00 14.82 12.41
CA LEU A 138 7.18 14.66 11.21
C LEU A 138 7.54 13.40 10.42
N SER A 139 8.83 13.08 10.30
CA SER A 139 9.33 11.89 9.61
C SER A 139 8.91 10.59 10.32
N TYR A 140 8.68 10.59 11.65
CA TYR A 140 8.16 9.41 12.36
C TYR A 140 6.79 9.02 11.81
N ALA A 141 5.91 10.03 11.67
CA ALA A 141 4.58 9.81 11.14
C ALA A 141 4.62 9.36 9.68
N LEU A 142 5.44 10.01 8.85
CA LEU A 142 5.57 9.67 7.42
C LEU A 142 6.16 8.27 7.22
N LEU A 143 7.26 7.94 7.89
CA LEU A 143 7.89 6.62 7.75
C LEU A 143 6.96 5.50 8.20
N ILE A 144 6.27 5.67 9.34
CA ILE A 144 5.27 4.70 9.82
C ILE A 144 4.15 4.56 8.79
N MET A 145 3.63 5.68 8.26
CA MET A 145 2.57 5.67 7.26
C MET A 145 3.00 4.94 5.98
N PHE A 146 4.15 5.27 5.41
CA PHE A 146 4.64 4.65 4.17
C PHE A 146 4.96 3.18 4.37
N THR A 147 5.69 2.82 5.43
CA THR A 147 6.01 1.44 5.78
C THR A 147 4.74 0.58 5.88
N SER A 148 3.72 1.13 6.52
CA SER A 148 2.40 0.52 6.69
C SER A 148 1.65 0.33 5.37
N LEU A 149 1.64 1.35 4.51
CA LEU A 149 1.04 1.30 3.17
C LEU A 149 1.75 0.28 2.26
N ILE A 150 3.08 0.21 2.33
CA ILE A 150 3.90 -0.72 1.54
C ILE A 150 3.66 -2.16 2.01
N ALA A 151 3.65 -2.39 3.33
CA ALA A 151 3.34 -3.70 3.90
C ALA A 151 1.95 -4.19 3.45
N PHE A 152 0.93 -3.33 3.54
CA PHE A 152 -0.42 -3.65 3.07
C PHE A 152 -0.45 -3.95 1.56
N THR A 153 0.21 -3.14 0.74
CA THR A 153 0.26 -3.35 -0.71
C THR A 153 0.99 -4.63 -1.08
N GLY A 154 2.10 -4.93 -0.42
CA GLY A 154 2.85 -6.18 -0.61
C GLY A 154 2.01 -7.42 -0.31
N THR A 155 1.18 -7.40 0.74
CA THR A 155 0.26 -8.53 1.01
C THR A 155 -0.79 -8.74 -0.06
N LYS A 156 -1.31 -7.66 -0.69
CA LYS A 156 -2.23 -7.78 -1.83
C LYS A 156 -1.56 -8.45 -3.03
N ILE A 157 -0.31 -8.08 -3.31
CA ILE A 157 0.49 -8.70 -4.38
C ILE A 157 0.72 -10.19 -4.09
N ARG A 158 1.08 -10.51 -2.84
CA ARG A 158 1.28 -11.90 -2.39
C ARG A 158 -0.01 -12.72 -2.48
N LYS A 159 -1.15 -12.19 -2.02
CA LYS A 159 -2.45 -12.87 -2.07
C LYS A 159 -2.87 -13.19 -3.50
N ARG A 160 -2.78 -12.22 -4.42
CA ARG A 160 -3.07 -12.41 -5.85
C ARG A 160 -2.19 -13.47 -6.51
N SER A 161 -0.96 -13.65 -6.01
CA SER A 161 -0.08 -14.74 -6.44
C SER A 161 -0.42 -16.09 -5.78
N ARG A 162 -0.91 -16.10 -4.55
CA ARG A 162 -1.26 -17.31 -3.78
C ARG A 162 -2.59 -17.93 -4.25
N GLU A 163 -3.54 -17.12 -4.71
CA GLU A 163 -4.79 -17.58 -5.36
C GLU A 163 -4.54 -18.42 -6.64
N LEU A 164 -3.31 -18.41 -7.18
CA LEU A 164 -2.87 -19.24 -8.31
C LEU A 164 -2.09 -20.50 -7.86
N HIS A 165 -2.03 -20.80 -6.55
CA HIS A 165 -1.42 -22.00 -6.01
C HIS A 165 -2.48 -22.95 -5.44
N VAL A 166 -2.54 -24.15 -6.00
CA VAL A 166 -3.49 -25.22 -5.60
C VAL A 166 -2.93 -26.04 -4.42
N THR A 167 -1.62 -25.99 -4.16
CA THR A 167 -1.02 -26.74 -3.04
C THR A 167 -1.04 -25.94 -1.76
N GLU A 168 -1.80 -26.39 -0.77
CA GLU A 168 -1.67 -25.91 0.61
C GLU A 168 -0.29 -26.27 1.17
N LYS A 169 0.41 -25.28 1.73
CA LYS A 169 1.70 -25.51 2.37
C LYS A 169 1.60 -25.27 3.85
N LYS A 170 2.14 -26.22 4.62
CA LYS A 170 2.44 -26.07 6.05
C LYS A 170 3.21 -24.77 6.28
N GLU A 171 2.68 -23.91 7.14
CA GLU A 171 3.34 -22.66 7.51
C GLU A 171 4.62 -22.98 8.29
N SER A 172 5.74 -22.38 7.89
CA SER A 172 6.99 -22.49 8.64
C SER A 172 6.88 -21.67 9.93
N PHE A 173 7.48 -22.13 11.03
CA PHE A 173 7.54 -21.37 12.29
C PHE A 173 8.03 -19.92 12.10
N PHE A 174 9.00 -19.71 11.19
CA PHE A 174 9.49 -18.38 10.84
C PHE A 174 8.43 -17.51 10.14
N GLN A 175 7.56 -18.12 9.34
CA GLN A 175 6.45 -17.42 8.69
C GLN A 175 5.43 -16.95 9.72
N ILE A 176 5.14 -17.76 10.74
CA ILE A 176 4.24 -17.40 11.84
C ILE A 176 4.75 -16.17 12.60
N ILE A 177 6.06 -16.12 12.89
CA ILE A 177 6.69 -14.96 13.54
C ILE A 177 6.58 -13.71 12.66
N ILE A 178 6.94 -13.81 11.38
CA ILE A 178 6.83 -12.68 10.44
C ILE A 178 5.38 -12.20 10.34
N ASP A 179 4.43 -13.12 10.26
CA ASP A 179 3.01 -12.79 10.11
C ASP A 179 2.48 -12.12 11.39
N LEU A 180 2.91 -12.58 12.58
CA LEU A 180 2.55 -11.97 13.86
C LEU A 180 2.99 -10.51 13.96
N PHE A 181 4.24 -10.19 13.58
CA PHE A 181 4.79 -8.82 13.65
C PHE A 181 4.35 -7.93 12.48
N SER A 182 4.14 -8.50 11.29
CA SER A 182 3.67 -7.72 10.14
C SER A 182 2.18 -7.37 10.23
N LEU A 183 1.36 -8.18 10.89
CA LEU A 183 -0.09 -8.00 11.03
C LEU A 183 -0.49 -6.60 11.55
N PRO A 184 0.06 -6.09 12.67
CA PRO A 184 -0.16 -4.73 13.15
C PRO A 184 0.09 -3.65 12.08
N VAL A 185 1.23 -3.75 11.41
CA VAL A 185 1.67 -2.80 10.37
C VAL A 185 0.74 -2.86 9.16
N ILE A 186 0.41 -4.06 8.68
CA ILE A 186 -0.51 -4.28 7.56
C ILE A 186 -1.92 -3.74 7.88
N ARG A 187 -2.40 -3.94 9.11
CA ARG A 187 -3.73 -3.47 9.52
C ARG A 187 -3.80 -1.94 9.55
N LEU A 188 -2.75 -1.27 10.05
CA LEU A 188 -2.66 0.19 9.94
C LEU A 188 -2.70 0.64 8.48
N GLY A 189 -2.01 -0.06 7.58
CA GLY A 189 -1.92 0.33 6.17
C GLY A 189 -3.26 0.18 5.47
N LYS A 190 -3.98 -0.89 5.80
CA LYS A 190 -5.37 -1.10 5.38
C LYS A 190 -6.28 0.03 5.86
N TRP A 191 -6.15 0.42 7.13
CA TRP A 191 -6.96 1.49 7.72
C TRP A 191 -6.67 2.84 7.07
N LEU A 192 -5.40 3.19 6.87
CA LEU A 192 -4.97 4.40 6.16
C LEU A 192 -5.56 4.43 4.74
N LEU A 193 -5.40 3.36 3.97
CA LEU A 193 -5.89 3.32 2.59
C LEU A 193 -7.43 3.41 2.50
N ALA A 194 -8.14 2.84 3.48
CA ALA A 194 -9.59 2.96 3.58
C ALA A 194 -10.04 4.40 3.94
N ARG A 195 -9.27 5.11 4.77
CA ARG A 195 -9.51 6.53 5.06
C ARG A 195 -9.24 7.39 3.84
N TRP A 196 -8.16 7.15 3.10
CA TRP A 196 -7.82 7.86 1.87
C TRP A 196 -8.92 7.77 0.79
N LYS A 197 -9.56 6.61 0.60
CA LYS A 197 -10.70 6.47 -0.31
C LYS A 197 -11.93 7.34 0.07
N LYS A 198 -12.05 7.74 1.34
CA LYS A 198 -13.11 8.64 1.80
C LYS A 198 -12.74 10.12 1.63
N ILE A 199 -11.48 10.44 1.32
CA ILE A 199 -11.00 11.79 1.02
C ILE A 199 -11.41 12.13 -0.42
N ASN A 200 -12.72 12.24 -0.66
CA ASN A 200 -13.22 12.94 -1.85
C ASN A 200 -12.87 14.45 -1.80
N ILE A 201 -12.23 14.91 -0.70
CA ILE A 201 -11.80 16.28 -0.46
C ILE A 201 -10.79 16.75 -1.51
N LEU A 202 -9.89 15.89 -2.00
CA LEU A 202 -9.01 16.27 -3.12
C LEU A 202 -9.82 16.46 -4.40
N GLY A 203 -10.80 15.60 -4.67
CA GLY A 203 -11.72 15.76 -5.81
C GLY A 203 -12.53 17.05 -5.71
N VAL A 204 -13.07 17.37 -4.53
CA VAL A 204 -13.79 18.62 -4.25
C VAL A 204 -12.87 19.83 -4.34
N ALA A 205 -11.65 19.76 -3.80
CA ALA A 205 -10.67 20.85 -3.86
C ALA A 205 -10.21 21.11 -5.29
N PHE A 206 -9.95 20.09 -6.11
CA PHE A 206 -9.62 20.24 -7.52
C PHE A 206 -10.81 20.79 -8.33
N ASN A 207 -12.03 20.34 -8.06
CA ASN A 207 -13.23 20.89 -8.69
C ASN A 207 -13.40 22.38 -8.34
N VAL A 208 -13.25 22.77 -7.07
CA VAL A 208 -13.31 24.19 -6.67
C VAL A 208 -12.16 25.01 -7.25
N LEU A 209 -10.93 24.47 -7.27
CA LEU A 209 -9.73 25.17 -7.73
C LEU A 209 -9.67 25.32 -9.26
N ILE A 210 -10.27 24.40 -10.03
CA ILE A 210 -10.24 24.41 -11.49
C ILE A 210 -11.57 24.86 -12.09
N ASP A 211 -12.69 24.23 -11.72
CA ASP A 211 -13.98 24.45 -12.39
C ASP A 211 -14.61 25.80 -12.03
N THR A 212 -14.49 26.24 -10.77
CA THR A 212 -15.07 27.52 -10.32
C THR A 212 -14.42 28.74 -10.99
N PRO A 213 -13.08 28.91 -11.02
CA PRO A 213 -12.48 30.04 -11.71
C PRO A 213 -12.66 30.00 -13.23
N PHE A 214 -12.74 28.80 -13.82
CA PHE A 214 -13.04 28.67 -15.24
C PHE A 214 -14.46 29.17 -15.56
N LEU A 215 -15.45 28.84 -14.74
CA LEU A 215 -16.83 29.32 -14.91
C LEU A 215 -16.90 30.85 -14.85
N ILE A 216 -16.25 31.45 -13.85
CA ILE A 216 -16.16 32.92 -13.70
C ILE A 216 -15.49 33.56 -14.92
N PHE A 217 -14.44 32.95 -15.46
CA PHE A 217 -13.76 33.44 -16.65
C PHE A 217 -14.65 33.39 -17.91
N VAL A 218 -15.43 32.33 -18.07
CA VAL A 218 -16.39 32.22 -19.19
C VAL A 218 -17.49 33.26 -19.08
N GLU A 219 -18.07 33.45 -17.89
CA GLU A 219 -19.08 34.50 -17.64
C GLU A 219 -18.53 35.90 -17.95
N PHE A 220 -17.28 36.18 -17.56
CA PHE A 220 -16.60 37.43 -17.89
C PHE A 220 -16.49 37.64 -19.41
N LEU A 221 -16.12 36.60 -20.17
CA LEU A 221 -16.04 36.69 -21.63
C LEU A 221 -17.40 36.94 -22.28
N GLU A 222 -18.47 36.38 -21.74
CA GLU A 222 -19.82 36.65 -22.22
C GLU A 222 -20.24 38.09 -21.97
N GLN A 223 -20.02 38.61 -20.75
CA GLN A 223 -20.28 40.02 -20.44
C GLN A 223 -19.46 40.97 -21.32
N TRP A 224 -18.19 40.64 -21.54
CA TRP A 224 -17.33 41.41 -22.44
C TRP A 224 -17.87 41.43 -23.88
N ARG A 225 -18.33 40.28 -24.38
CA ARG A 225 -18.98 40.18 -25.70
C ARG A 225 -20.25 41.02 -25.78
N TYR A 226 -21.07 41.04 -24.73
CA TYR A 226 -22.27 41.87 -24.67
C TYR A 226 -21.92 43.36 -24.70
N PHE A 227 -20.97 43.79 -23.87
CA PHE A 227 -20.47 45.17 -23.86
C PHE A 227 -19.96 45.63 -25.22
N LEU A 228 -19.19 44.78 -25.93
CA LEU A 228 -18.72 45.08 -27.29
C LEU A 228 -19.86 45.20 -28.30
N LYS A 229 -20.92 44.40 -28.15
CA LYS A 229 -22.11 44.48 -28.99
C LYS A 229 -22.86 45.79 -28.78
N GLU A 230 -23.09 46.15 -27.52
CA GLU A 230 -23.74 47.40 -27.11
C GLU A 230 -22.97 48.62 -27.62
N LYS A 231 -21.64 48.63 -27.46
CA LYS A 231 -20.80 49.72 -28.00
C LYS A 231 -20.77 49.79 -29.52
N LYS A 232 -21.01 48.69 -30.22
CA LYS A 232 -21.10 48.68 -31.68
C LYS A 232 -22.45 49.21 -32.19
N GLU A 233 -23.51 49.08 -31.39
CA GLU A 233 -24.83 49.65 -31.68
C GLU A 233 -24.85 51.16 -31.41
N ASP A 234 -24.18 51.66 -30.36
CA ASP A 234 -24.01 53.09 -30.06
C ASP A 234 -23.32 53.90 -31.20
N ILE A 235 -22.50 53.25 -32.03
CA ILE A 235 -21.69 53.88 -33.08
C ILE A 235 -22.43 53.97 -34.44
N ARG A 236 -23.61 53.35 -34.56
CA ARG A 236 -24.39 53.30 -35.81
C ARG A 236 -25.59 54.23 -35.78
#